data_AF-A0A1Y5LJG5-F1
#
_entry.id   AF-A0A1Y5LJG5-F1
#
_cell.length_a   1.000
_cell.length_b   1.000
_cell.length_c   1.000
_cell.angle_alpha   90.00
_cell.angle_beta   90.00
_cell.angle_gamma   90.00
#
_symmetry.space_group_name_H-M   'P 1'
#
loop_
_entity.id
_entity.type
_entity.pdbx_description
1 polymer ?
#
loop_
_entity_poly.entity_id
_entity_poly.type
_entity_poly.pdbx_seq_one_letter_code
_entity_poly.pdbx_strand_id
1 'polypeptide(L)'
;MTTGTVRIDRAPDGLWIIAPENAPSVLDDTAGIDVTVLEVLGGHLSWSVLAEHTVPVAVIDDVDSAQNWMWAVFGEEVALAVAAGETGSDVAVEPARPRVAAGARRLAFAHWAARWWPTSTVDGIAALDARLLNREIAALVEDCDLLVDGDDALAPSGPTLADRPGRADDYALAAGAAGATLPDTLVLARGITGSDWRRYPPGLVDCSERAVSWEVVRTSGSTAVRVSVVAAPDVSGPVPEHVRPRALVGTASDTVDVALHLSGDVWFGASDAPPGAEAGVSVDVYLPGFGVNGSADVGGPDIRERVRALARLRLRRAAERAPDDGPDTPLLAEIDAAASDSDF
;
A
#
# COMPACT_ATOMS: atom_id res chain seq x y z
N MET A 1 3.28 -19.45 17.64
CA MET A 1 4.42 -20.28 17.23
C MET A 1 4.41 -20.33 15.71
N THR A 2 5.47 -19.85 15.08
CA THR A 2 5.64 -19.91 13.62
C THR A 2 6.02 -21.33 13.27
N THR A 3 5.03 -22.12 12.85
CA THR A 3 5.23 -23.52 12.44
C THR A 3 4.69 -23.63 11.03
N GLY A 4 5.51 -24.11 10.11
CA GLY A 4 5.17 -24.30 8.71
C GLY A 4 6.23 -25.15 8.04
N THR A 5 6.02 -25.49 6.78
CA THR A 5 7.00 -26.23 5.98
C THR A 5 7.50 -25.31 4.89
N VAL A 6 8.81 -25.32 4.65
CA VAL A 6 9.44 -24.62 3.54
C VAL A 6 10.12 -25.61 2.62
N ARG A 7 10.09 -25.30 1.34
CA ARG A 7 10.87 -25.98 0.32
C ARG A 7 12.13 -25.17 0.05
N ILE A 8 13.25 -25.87 0.00
CA ILE A 8 14.55 -25.29 -0.35
C ILE A 8 14.85 -25.62 -1.80
N ASP A 9 14.91 -24.61 -2.66
CA ASP A 9 15.25 -24.75 -4.07
C ASP A 9 16.41 -23.83 -4.44
N ARG A 10 17.05 -24.13 -5.57
CA ARG A 10 18.12 -23.30 -6.13
C ARG A 10 17.76 -22.89 -7.55
N ALA A 11 17.71 -21.59 -7.78
CA ALA A 11 17.42 -21.02 -9.08
C ALA A 11 18.61 -21.20 -10.06
N PRO A 12 18.37 -21.15 -11.38
CA PRO A 12 19.42 -21.35 -12.39
C PRO A 12 20.55 -20.33 -12.36
N ASP A 13 20.27 -19.13 -11.85
CA ASP A 13 21.23 -18.03 -11.65
C ASP A 13 22.09 -18.19 -10.39
N GLY A 14 21.82 -19.22 -9.58
CA GLY A 14 22.57 -19.55 -8.38
C GLY A 14 21.92 -19.09 -7.08
N LEU A 15 20.82 -18.34 -7.14
CA LEU A 15 20.08 -17.88 -5.96
C LEU A 15 19.44 -19.04 -5.21
N TRP A 16 19.40 -18.94 -3.88
CA TRP A 16 18.70 -19.87 -3.01
C TRP A 16 17.32 -19.34 -2.69
N ILE A 17 16.31 -20.21 -2.81
CA ILE A 17 14.91 -19.86 -2.53
C ILE A 17 14.43 -20.80 -1.43
N ILE A 18 14.00 -20.23 -0.30
CA ILE A 18 13.41 -20.95 0.82
C ILE A 18 11.99 -20.43 0.95
N ALA A 19 11.00 -21.20 0.50
CA ALA A 19 9.63 -20.72 0.37
C ALA A 19 8.61 -21.69 0.95
N PRO A 20 7.60 -21.22 1.71
CA PRO A 20 6.38 -21.98 1.87
C PRO A 20 5.63 -22.09 0.53
N GLU A 21 4.78 -23.10 0.38
CA GLU A 21 4.01 -23.30 -0.85
C GLU A 21 3.17 -22.05 -1.20
N ASN A 22 3.26 -21.60 -2.47
CA ASN A 22 2.46 -20.52 -3.04
C ASN A 22 2.57 -19.15 -2.32
N ALA A 23 3.71 -18.85 -1.72
CA ALA A 23 3.96 -17.54 -1.11
C ALA A 23 4.64 -16.56 -2.08
N PRO A 24 4.37 -15.24 -1.97
CA PRO A 24 4.93 -14.25 -2.88
C PRO A 24 6.44 -14.08 -2.67
N SER A 25 7.15 -13.94 -3.78
CA SER A 25 8.60 -13.82 -3.82
C SER A 25 9.03 -12.50 -4.42
N VAL A 26 10.21 -12.00 -4.02
CA VAL A 26 10.85 -10.86 -4.70
C VAL A 26 11.23 -11.15 -6.16
N LEU A 27 11.18 -12.42 -6.57
CA LEU A 27 11.41 -12.85 -7.95
C LEU A 27 10.14 -12.79 -8.82
N ASP A 28 8.98 -12.45 -8.25
CA ASP A 28 7.75 -12.32 -9.01
C ASP A 28 7.83 -11.11 -9.96
N ASP A 29 7.34 -11.26 -11.19
CA ASP A 29 7.40 -10.24 -12.24
C ASP A 29 6.71 -8.91 -11.84
N THR A 30 5.83 -8.96 -10.84
CA THR A 30 5.01 -7.82 -10.42
C THR A 30 4.91 -7.77 -8.89
N ALA A 31 5.32 -6.66 -8.30
CA ALA A 31 5.13 -6.42 -6.87
C ALA A 31 3.63 -6.25 -6.54
N GLY A 32 3.08 -7.21 -5.79
CA GLY A 32 1.73 -7.11 -5.24
C GLY A 32 1.65 -6.01 -4.18
N ILE A 33 0.53 -5.28 -4.13
CA ILE A 33 0.29 -4.26 -3.10
C ILE A 33 0.19 -4.86 -1.69
N ASP A 34 -0.02 -6.17 -1.58
CA ASP A 34 -0.07 -6.91 -0.34
C ASP A 34 1.29 -7.51 0.07
N VAL A 35 2.36 -7.32 -0.71
CA VAL A 35 3.68 -7.90 -0.44
C VAL A 35 4.53 -6.94 0.39
N THR A 36 5.06 -7.45 1.50
CA THR A 36 6.11 -6.82 2.31
C THR A 36 7.45 -7.44 1.97
N VAL A 37 8.51 -6.62 1.95
CA VAL A 37 9.88 -7.06 1.69
C VAL A 37 10.79 -6.44 2.75
N LEU A 38 11.72 -7.22 3.25
CA LEU A 38 12.80 -6.81 4.15
C LEU A 38 14.13 -7.24 3.55
N GLU A 39 15.03 -6.28 3.35
CA GLU A 39 16.43 -6.56 3.02
C GLU A 39 17.13 -7.09 4.28
N VAL A 40 17.95 -8.12 4.10
CA VAL A 40 18.71 -8.77 5.17
C VAL A 40 20.11 -9.09 4.68
N LEU A 41 21.03 -9.36 5.61
CA LEU A 41 22.40 -9.74 5.27
C LEU A 41 22.41 -10.97 4.36
N GLY A 42 22.83 -10.78 3.11
CA GLY A 42 22.92 -11.82 2.09
C GLY A 42 21.60 -12.23 1.43
N GLY A 43 20.55 -11.40 1.53
CA GLY A 43 19.33 -11.65 0.76
C GLY A 43 18.13 -10.80 1.14
N HIS A 44 16.95 -11.33 0.84
CA HIS A 44 15.67 -10.67 1.10
C HIS A 44 14.68 -11.65 1.72
N LEU A 45 13.82 -11.12 2.60
CA LEU A 45 12.65 -11.82 3.14
C LEU A 45 11.37 -11.17 2.62
N SER A 46 10.40 -11.97 2.19
CA SER A 46 9.08 -11.48 1.77
C SER A 46 7.93 -12.21 2.45
N TRP A 47 6.84 -11.47 2.65
CA TRP A 47 5.56 -11.97 3.18
C TRP A 47 4.40 -11.30 2.43
N SER A 48 3.24 -11.95 2.38
CA SER A 48 1.98 -11.23 2.13
C SER A 48 1.42 -10.73 3.46
N VAL A 49 0.95 -9.47 3.51
CA VAL A 49 0.18 -8.95 4.65
C VAL A 49 -1.18 -9.65 4.81
N LEU A 50 -1.63 -10.35 3.78
CA LEU A 50 -2.88 -11.11 3.75
C LEU A 50 -2.69 -12.60 4.05
N ALA A 51 -1.45 -13.06 4.20
CA ALA A 51 -1.16 -14.46 4.51
C ALA A 51 -1.47 -14.77 5.98
N GLU A 52 -2.07 -15.94 6.21
CA GLU A 52 -2.34 -16.45 7.56
C GLU A 52 -1.10 -17.04 8.24
N HIS A 53 -0.09 -17.45 7.46
CA HIS A 53 1.17 -17.94 7.99
C HIS A 53 2.18 -16.82 8.25
N THR A 54 3.09 -17.07 9.16
CA THR A 54 4.13 -16.12 9.60
C THR A 54 5.51 -16.43 9.03
N VAL A 55 5.64 -17.55 8.31
CA VAL A 55 6.88 -17.99 7.65
C VAL A 55 7.16 -17.10 6.42
N PRO A 56 8.35 -16.47 6.31
CA PRO A 56 8.77 -15.74 5.11
C PRO A 56 9.11 -16.65 3.93
N VAL A 57 9.07 -16.08 2.72
CA VAL A 57 9.92 -16.52 1.62
C VAL A 57 11.29 -15.84 1.78
N ALA A 58 12.38 -16.59 1.66
CA ALA A 58 13.75 -16.07 1.58
C ALA A 58 14.30 -16.25 0.17
N VAL A 59 14.92 -15.20 -0.36
CA VAL A 59 15.75 -15.24 -1.57
C VAL A 59 17.14 -14.80 -1.18
N ILE A 60 18.11 -15.71 -1.28
CA ILE A 60 19.47 -15.56 -0.74
C ILE A 60 20.46 -15.55 -1.90
N ASP A 61 21.30 -14.52 -1.93
CA ASP A 61 22.37 -14.34 -2.92
C ASP A 61 23.78 -14.58 -2.31
N ASP A 62 23.96 -14.29 -1.03
CA ASP A 62 25.16 -14.57 -0.26
C ASP A 62 24.84 -15.48 0.94
N VAL A 63 25.09 -16.78 0.73
CA VAL A 63 24.87 -17.81 1.75
C VAL A 63 25.74 -17.59 2.98
N ASP A 64 26.99 -17.14 2.83
CA ASP A 64 27.91 -17.01 3.96
C ASP A 64 27.41 -15.93 4.94
N SER A 65 26.91 -14.81 4.41
CA SER A 65 26.25 -13.78 5.21
C SER A 65 24.92 -14.26 5.80
N ALA A 66 24.09 -14.94 5.00
CA ALA A 66 22.77 -15.39 5.44
C ALA A 66 22.83 -16.45 6.57
N GLN A 67 23.89 -17.25 6.62
CA GLN A 67 24.09 -18.25 7.67
C GLN A 67 24.22 -17.64 9.08
N ASN A 68 24.47 -16.34 9.21
CA ASN A 68 24.52 -15.67 10.50
C ASN A 68 23.14 -15.54 11.17
N TRP A 69 22.05 -15.49 10.39
CA TRP A 69 20.69 -15.27 10.91
C TRP A 69 19.68 -16.35 10.51
N MET A 70 19.94 -17.14 9.46
CA MET A 70 18.97 -18.11 8.92
C MET A 70 18.41 -19.08 9.97
N TRP A 71 19.26 -19.59 10.86
CA TRP A 71 18.87 -20.46 11.98
C TRP A 71 17.93 -19.78 12.98
N ALA A 72 18.04 -18.45 13.15
CA ALA A 72 17.20 -17.68 14.04
C ALA A 72 15.77 -17.53 13.51
N VAL A 73 15.61 -17.44 12.18
CA VAL A 73 14.33 -17.19 11.49
C VAL A 73 13.65 -18.48 11.02
N PHE A 74 14.39 -19.40 10.40
CA PHE A 74 13.85 -20.64 9.82
C PHE A 74 14.11 -21.88 10.68
N GLY A 75 15.13 -21.84 11.55
CA GLY A 75 15.55 -22.97 12.37
C GLY A 75 16.84 -23.62 11.90
N GLU A 76 17.43 -24.44 12.78
CA GLU A 76 18.73 -25.08 12.54
C GLU A 76 18.69 -26.06 11.37
N GLU A 77 17.60 -26.83 11.21
CA GLU A 77 17.48 -27.81 10.12
C GLU A 77 17.54 -27.16 8.74
N VAL A 78 16.86 -26.01 8.56
CA VAL A 78 16.89 -25.25 7.30
C VAL A 78 18.30 -24.70 7.04
N ALA A 79 18.94 -24.12 8.06
CA ALA A 79 20.30 -23.60 7.94
C ALA A 79 21.32 -24.68 7.56
N LEU A 80 21.20 -25.87 8.15
CA LEU A 80 22.05 -27.03 7.85
C LEU A 80 21.81 -27.56 6.43
N ALA A 81 20.55 -27.66 5.99
CA ALA A 81 20.23 -28.11 4.64
C ALA A 81 20.81 -27.16 3.57
N VAL A 82 20.71 -25.85 3.77
CA VAL A 82 21.33 -24.86 2.88
C VAL A 82 22.86 -24.95 2.91
N ALA A 83 23.48 -25.11 4.09
CA ALA A 83 24.93 -25.29 4.22
C ALA A 83 25.44 -26.55 3.51
N ALA A 84 24.66 -27.63 3.54
CA ALA A 84 24.95 -28.90 2.89
C ALA A 84 24.70 -28.87 1.36
N GLY A 85 24.08 -27.81 0.85
CA GLY A 85 23.73 -27.69 -0.57
C GLY A 85 22.52 -28.54 -0.97
N GLU A 86 21.65 -28.89 -0.02
CA GLU A 86 20.47 -29.73 -0.25
C GLU A 86 19.33 -28.93 -0.91
N THR A 87 18.70 -29.51 -1.93
CA THR A 87 17.57 -28.89 -2.65
C THR A 87 16.42 -29.88 -2.85
N GLY A 88 15.21 -29.36 -3.10
CA GLY A 88 13.99 -30.16 -3.26
C GLY A 88 13.51 -30.83 -1.99
N SER A 89 14.01 -30.41 -0.82
CA SER A 89 13.64 -30.94 0.49
C SER A 89 12.61 -30.04 1.15
N ASP A 90 11.57 -30.67 1.70
CA ASP A 90 10.57 -30.02 2.55
C ASP A 90 11.04 -30.11 4.00
N VAL A 91 11.29 -28.96 4.61
CA VAL A 91 11.85 -28.86 5.97
C VAL A 91 10.88 -28.09 6.87
N ALA A 92 10.71 -28.58 8.10
CA ALA A 92 9.88 -27.90 9.10
C ALA A 92 10.58 -26.63 9.59
N VAL A 93 9.82 -25.53 9.66
CA VAL A 93 10.30 -24.26 10.19
C VAL A 93 10.08 -24.21 11.69
N GLU A 94 11.19 -24.15 12.42
CA GLU A 94 11.23 -24.00 13.87
C GLU A 94 12.26 -22.93 14.25
N PRO A 95 11.85 -21.64 14.29
CA PRO A 95 12.78 -20.54 14.51
C PRO A 95 13.49 -20.68 15.87
N ALA A 96 14.82 -20.72 15.88
CA ALA A 96 15.58 -20.78 17.13
C ALA A 96 15.45 -19.50 17.96
N ARG A 97 15.11 -18.37 17.32
CA ARG A 97 14.77 -17.10 17.99
C ARG A 97 13.43 -16.56 17.52
N PRO A 98 12.30 -17.06 18.06
CA PRO A 98 10.96 -16.64 17.63
C PRO A 98 10.67 -15.15 17.74
N ARG A 99 11.29 -14.46 18.72
CA ARG A 99 11.16 -13.00 18.87
C ARG A 99 11.80 -12.23 17.72
N VAL A 100 12.95 -12.70 17.24
CA VAL A 100 13.64 -12.07 16.11
C VAL A 100 12.84 -12.29 14.82
N ALA A 101 12.32 -13.49 14.59
CA ALA A 101 11.43 -13.78 13.47
C ALA A 101 10.15 -12.92 13.48
N ALA A 102 9.54 -12.73 14.66
CA ALA A 102 8.39 -11.84 14.83
C ALA A 102 8.75 -10.37 14.61
N GLY A 103 9.89 -9.92 15.12
CA GLY A 103 10.43 -8.58 14.91
C GLY A 103 10.65 -8.27 13.43
N ALA A 104 11.27 -9.19 12.69
CA ALA A 104 11.53 -9.05 11.25
C ALA A 104 10.22 -8.89 10.45
N ARG A 105 9.21 -9.72 10.74
CA ARG A 105 7.88 -9.59 10.11
C ARG A 105 7.23 -8.24 10.45
N ARG A 106 7.33 -7.79 11.69
CA ARG A 106 6.79 -6.50 12.13
C ARG A 106 7.52 -5.32 11.48
N LEU A 107 8.83 -5.41 11.31
CA LEU A 107 9.65 -4.42 10.61
C LEU A 107 9.26 -4.36 9.12
N ALA A 108 9.14 -5.51 8.46
CA ALA A 108 8.68 -5.60 7.07
C ALA A 108 7.27 -4.97 6.90
N PHE A 109 6.36 -5.27 7.83
CA PHE A 109 5.02 -4.67 7.85
C PHE A 109 5.06 -3.15 8.07
N ALA A 110 5.91 -2.64 8.97
CA ALA A 110 6.05 -1.21 9.21
C ALA A 110 6.56 -0.46 7.96
N HIS A 111 7.54 -1.03 7.25
CA HIS A 111 7.99 -0.49 5.96
C HIS A 111 6.89 -0.54 4.90
N TRP A 112 6.13 -1.62 4.85
CA TRP A 112 4.97 -1.72 3.97
C TRP A 112 3.92 -0.66 4.28
N ALA A 113 3.56 -0.48 5.55
CA ALA A 113 2.58 0.51 5.99
C ALA A 113 3.03 1.93 5.63
N ALA A 114 4.33 2.23 5.73
CA ALA A 114 4.89 3.53 5.34
C ALA A 114 4.70 3.85 3.85
N ARG A 115 4.57 2.83 3.01
CA ARG A 115 4.47 2.97 1.54
C ARG A 115 3.07 2.72 0.98
N TRP A 116 2.29 1.85 1.63
CA TRP A 116 1.10 1.24 1.07
C TRP A 116 -0.12 1.27 2.00
N TRP A 117 -0.03 1.92 3.17
CA TRP A 117 -1.19 2.03 4.07
C TRP A 117 -2.37 2.71 3.36
N PRO A 118 -3.55 2.07 3.29
CA PRO A 118 -4.64 2.48 2.42
C PRO A 118 -5.50 3.56 3.06
N THR A 119 -4.89 4.71 3.37
CA THR A 119 -5.57 5.86 4.00
C THR A 119 -6.77 6.28 3.17
N SER A 120 -7.93 6.37 3.80
CA SER A 120 -9.16 6.74 3.13
C SER A 120 -10.15 7.36 4.11
N THR A 121 -10.50 8.61 3.90
CA THR A 121 -11.56 9.24 4.66
C THR A 121 -12.93 8.69 4.27
N VAL A 122 -13.12 8.35 3.00
CA VAL A 122 -14.38 7.78 2.49
C VAL A 122 -14.69 6.43 3.14
N ASP A 123 -13.66 5.63 3.39
CA ASP A 123 -13.79 4.29 3.97
C ASP A 123 -13.50 4.23 5.49
N GLY A 124 -13.24 5.37 6.13
CA GLY A 124 -12.94 5.47 7.57
C GLY A 124 -11.62 4.80 7.97
N ILE A 125 -10.60 4.88 7.12
CA ILE A 125 -9.25 4.38 7.38
C ILE A 125 -8.34 5.57 7.66
N ALA A 126 -8.05 5.79 8.94
CA ALA A 126 -7.22 6.89 9.40
C ALA A 126 -5.78 6.80 8.86
N ALA A 127 -5.17 7.98 8.64
CA ALA A 127 -3.77 8.10 8.27
C ALA A 127 -2.87 7.67 9.44
N LEU A 128 -1.71 7.07 9.14
CA LEU A 128 -0.70 6.76 10.13
C LEU A 128 0.28 7.93 10.27
N ASP A 129 0.56 8.35 11.51
CA ASP A 129 1.59 9.37 11.76
C ASP A 129 2.97 8.84 11.34
N ALA A 130 3.55 9.47 10.32
CA ALA A 130 4.84 9.09 9.76
C ALA A 130 6.01 9.22 10.75
N ARG A 131 5.95 10.14 11.72
CA ARG A 131 6.99 10.29 12.75
C ARG A 131 6.93 9.13 13.75
N LEU A 132 5.72 8.71 14.14
CA LEU A 132 5.55 7.53 15.00
C LEU A 132 6.01 6.27 14.28
N LEU A 133 5.61 6.11 13.02
CA LEU A 133 6.01 4.98 12.20
C LEU A 133 7.53 4.91 12.01
N ASN A 134 8.18 6.03 11.69
CA ASN A 134 9.63 6.10 11.54
C ASN A 134 10.38 5.83 12.86
N ARG A 135 9.85 6.28 14.00
CA ARG A 135 10.43 5.98 15.32
C ARG A 135 10.38 4.48 15.60
N GLU A 136 9.27 3.84 15.28
CA GLU A 136 9.07 2.41 15.51
C GLU A 136 9.91 1.56 14.56
N ILE A 137 10.01 1.94 13.28
CA ILE A 137 10.94 1.33 12.33
C ILE A 137 12.37 1.36 12.87
N ALA A 138 12.84 2.51 13.35
CA ALA A 138 14.19 2.63 13.90
C ALA A 138 14.42 1.71 15.12
N ALA A 139 13.43 1.57 16.00
CA ALA A 139 13.51 0.66 17.14
C ALA A 139 13.51 -0.81 16.71
N LEU A 140 12.68 -1.17 15.71
CA LEU A 140 12.62 -2.53 15.18
C LEU A 140 13.88 -2.92 14.42
N VAL A 141 14.55 -1.97 13.74
CA VAL A 141 15.88 -2.19 13.14
C VAL A 141 16.91 -2.53 14.21
N GLU A 142 16.93 -1.81 15.34
CA GLU A 142 17.82 -2.11 16.47
C GLU A 142 17.53 -3.49 17.09
N ASP A 143 16.25 -3.86 17.24
CA ASP A 143 15.83 -5.19 17.72
C ASP A 143 16.17 -6.33 16.74
N CYS A 144 16.36 -6.01 15.45
CA CYS A 144 16.66 -6.93 14.36
C CYS A 144 18.11 -6.85 13.86
N ASP A 145 19.03 -6.31 14.66
CA ASP A 145 20.46 -6.13 14.33
C ASP A 145 21.16 -7.39 13.78
N LEU A 146 20.69 -8.57 14.16
CA LEU A 146 21.17 -9.86 13.66
C LEU A 146 20.91 -10.06 12.15
N LEU A 147 19.84 -9.46 11.61
CA LEU A 147 19.34 -9.69 10.25
C LEU A 147 19.70 -8.55 9.29
N VAL A 148 19.65 -7.30 9.75
CA VAL A 148 19.74 -6.10 8.90
C VAL A 148 21.08 -5.41 9.10
N ASP A 149 21.59 -4.75 8.06
CA ASP A 149 22.78 -3.89 8.24
C ASP A 149 22.32 -2.54 8.80
N GLY A 150 23.15 -1.89 9.63
CA GLY A 150 22.80 -0.64 10.30
C GLY A 150 22.48 0.53 9.35
N ASP A 151 22.79 0.41 8.05
CA ASP A 151 22.48 1.39 7.00
C ASP A 151 21.00 1.34 6.55
N ASP A 152 20.29 0.25 6.86
CA ASP A 152 18.84 0.10 6.61
C ASP A 152 17.98 1.02 7.50
N ALA A 153 18.60 1.74 8.44
CA ALA A 153 17.98 2.74 9.31
C ALA A 153 17.52 4.02 8.56
N LEU A 154 17.82 4.18 7.27
CA LEU A 154 17.39 5.34 6.48
C LEU A 154 15.90 5.24 6.11
N ALA A 155 15.06 5.78 7.01
CA ALA A 155 13.65 6.04 6.73
C ALA A 155 13.48 6.82 5.40
N PRO A 156 12.46 6.48 4.58
CA PRO A 156 12.11 7.32 3.44
C PRO A 156 11.80 8.73 3.97
N SER A 157 12.57 9.71 3.52
CA SER A 157 12.40 11.11 3.89
C SER A 157 11.14 11.67 3.22
N GLY A 158 9.98 11.40 3.81
CA GLY A 158 8.71 12.02 3.46
C GLY A 158 8.50 13.35 4.22
N PRO A 159 7.73 14.30 3.68
CA PRO A 159 7.44 15.55 4.37
C PRO A 159 6.72 15.30 5.71
N THR A 160 7.07 16.09 6.71
CA THR A 160 6.43 16.06 8.04
C THR A 160 5.14 16.87 7.98
N LEU A 161 4.01 16.27 8.40
CA LEU A 161 2.68 16.89 8.39
C LEU A 161 2.28 17.44 9.77
N ALA A 162 1.35 18.40 9.75
CA ALA A 162 0.80 19.11 10.90
C ALA A 162 -0.72 18.89 11.03
N ASP A 163 -1.14 18.86 12.30
CA ASP A 163 -2.46 18.89 12.95
C ASP A 163 -3.78 18.61 12.19
N ARG A 164 -4.45 17.56 12.67
CA ARG A 164 -5.85 17.08 12.53
C ARG A 164 -6.38 16.68 11.13
N PRO A 165 -6.68 15.39 10.90
CA PRO A 165 -7.33 14.92 9.68
C PRO A 165 -8.82 15.33 9.61
N GLY A 166 -9.30 15.60 8.40
CA GLY A 166 -10.73 15.75 8.11
C GLY A 166 -11.48 14.42 8.26
N ARG A 167 -12.73 14.45 8.73
CA ARG A 167 -13.52 13.26 9.11
C ARG A 167 -14.51 12.86 8.02
N ALA A 168 -14.90 11.59 7.95
CA ALA A 168 -15.94 11.08 7.04
C ALA A 168 -17.26 11.90 7.09
N ASP A 169 -17.64 12.40 8.27
CA ASP A 169 -18.84 13.23 8.48
C ASP A 169 -18.73 14.62 7.81
N ASP A 170 -17.51 15.13 7.57
CA ASP A 170 -17.27 16.39 6.88
C ASP A 170 -17.55 16.26 5.37
N TYR A 171 -17.38 15.05 4.81
CA TYR A 171 -17.68 14.73 3.41
C TYR A 171 -19.18 14.55 3.15
N ALA A 172 -19.97 14.20 4.17
CA ALA A 172 -21.42 14.17 4.06
C ALA A 172 -22.01 15.56 3.77
N LEU A 173 -21.31 16.64 4.15
CA LEU A 173 -21.70 18.02 3.84
C LEU A 173 -21.23 18.47 2.43
N ALA A 174 -20.07 17.99 1.97
CA ALA A 174 -19.51 18.34 0.66
C ALA A 174 -20.24 17.67 -0.53
N ALA A 175 -20.81 16.48 -0.32
CA ALA A 175 -21.65 15.81 -1.33
C ALA A 175 -22.98 16.55 -1.63
N GLY A 176 -23.33 17.58 -0.83
CA GLY A 176 -24.58 18.35 -0.95
C GLY A 176 -24.48 19.68 -1.71
N ALA A 177 -23.28 20.13 -2.10
CA ALA A 177 -23.10 21.50 -2.65
C ALA A 177 -22.51 21.57 -4.07
N ALA A 178 -22.33 20.45 -4.77
CA ALA A 178 -22.00 20.43 -6.21
C ALA A 178 -23.24 20.33 -7.12
N GLY A 179 -24.42 20.68 -6.60
CA GLY A 179 -25.71 20.51 -7.26
C GLY A 179 -26.38 21.81 -7.71
N ALA A 180 -25.68 22.94 -7.76
CA ALA A 180 -26.19 24.09 -8.49
C ALA A 180 -25.91 23.86 -9.98
N THR A 181 -26.69 22.97 -10.61
CA THR A 181 -26.72 22.86 -12.07
C THR A 181 -27.01 24.26 -12.59
N LEU A 182 -26.01 24.87 -13.23
CA LEU A 182 -26.22 26.12 -13.94
C LEU A 182 -27.41 25.91 -14.88
N PRO A 183 -28.33 26.89 -14.99
CA PRO A 183 -29.32 26.86 -16.06
C PRO A 183 -28.56 26.61 -17.38
N ASP A 184 -29.00 25.60 -18.15
CA ASP A 184 -28.43 25.14 -19.43
C ASP A 184 -27.31 24.07 -19.40
N THR A 185 -27.05 23.39 -18.27
CA THR A 185 -26.16 22.21 -18.24
C THR A 185 -26.94 20.89 -18.18
N LEU A 186 -26.73 20.00 -19.17
CA LEU A 186 -27.27 18.64 -19.22
C LEU A 186 -26.19 17.62 -18.86
N VAL A 187 -26.44 16.75 -17.88
CA VAL A 187 -25.55 15.61 -17.58
C VAL A 187 -25.87 14.46 -18.53
N LEU A 188 -24.90 14.04 -19.35
CA LEU A 188 -25.03 12.96 -20.32
C LEU A 188 -24.70 11.60 -19.70
N ALA A 189 -23.64 11.55 -18.88
CA ALA A 189 -23.21 10.35 -18.17
C ALA A 189 -22.52 10.75 -16.86
N ARG A 190 -22.51 9.84 -15.89
CA ARG A 190 -21.75 9.99 -14.63
C ARG A 190 -21.39 8.64 -14.07
N GLY A 191 -20.33 8.59 -13.28
CA GLY A 191 -19.89 7.37 -12.63
C GLY A 191 -19.00 7.63 -11.42
N ILE A 192 -18.74 6.55 -10.69
CA ILE A 192 -17.84 6.49 -9.55
C ILE A 192 -16.93 5.29 -9.78
N THR A 193 -15.64 5.45 -9.51
CA THR A 193 -14.62 4.40 -9.64
C THR A 193 -13.56 4.54 -8.56
N GLY A 194 -12.77 3.49 -8.38
CA GLY A 194 -11.56 3.52 -7.58
C GLY A 194 -10.36 4.00 -8.36
N SER A 195 -9.20 3.89 -7.72
CA SER A 195 -7.91 4.21 -8.32
C SER A 195 -6.87 3.19 -7.86
N ASP A 196 -5.92 2.85 -8.74
CA ASP A 196 -4.79 1.99 -8.41
C ASP A 196 -3.69 2.79 -7.71
N TRP A 197 -3.51 2.56 -6.40
CA TRP A 197 -2.59 3.32 -5.55
C TRP A 197 -1.12 3.12 -5.92
N ARG A 198 -0.79 2.15 -6.78
CA ARG A 198 0.58 1.96 -7.28
C ARG A 198 1.01 3.02 -8.30
N ARG A 199 0.08 3.84 -8.77
CA ARG A 199 0.31 4.85 -9.82
C ARG A 199 0.67 6.23 -9.27
N TYR A 200 0.79 6.39 -7.95
CA TYR A 200 1.21 7.63 -7.28
C TYR A 200 1.78 7.34 -5.88
N PRO A 201 2.55 8.27 -5.28
CA PRO A 201 3.05 8.11 -3.93
C PRO A 201 1.90 8.06 -2.90
N PRO A 202 2.13 7.40 -1.75
CA PRO A 202 1.15 7.38 -0.67
C PRO A 202 0.85 8.81 -0.19
N GLY A 203 -0.40 9.03 0.23
CA GLY A 203 -0.84 10.33 0.73
C GLY A 203 -1.16 11.35 -0.35
N LEU A 204 -1.34 10.96 -1.63
CA LEU A 204 -1.78 11.88 -2.69
C LEU A 204 -3.30 11.84 -2.92
N VAL A 205 -3.88 10.64 -2.99
CA VAL A 205 -5.28 10.37 -3.32
C VAL A 205 -5.88 9.42 -2.29
N ASP A 206 -7.16 9.59 -1.98
CA ASP A 206 -7.91 8.71 -1.09
C ASP A 206 -7.99 7.28 -1.65
N CYS A 207 -7.75 6.28 -0.81
CA CYS A 207 -7.66 4.88 -1.22
C CYS A 207 -9.02 4.18 -1.42
N SER A 208 -10.16 4.85 -1.31
CA SER A 208 -11.46 4.20 -1.53
C SER A 208 -11.67 3.80 -3.00
N GLU A 209 -12.39 2.69 -3.24
CA GLU A 209 -12.93 2.37 -4.59
C GLU A 209 -14.03 3.35 -5.04
N ARG A 210 -14.32 4.36 -4.23
CA ARG A 210 -15.29 5.40 -4.49
C ARG A 210 -14.67 6.80 -4.53
N ALA A 211 -13.34 6.90 -4.48
CA ALA A 211 -12.61 8.16 -4.42
C ALA A 211 -12.71 8.98 -5.72
N VAL A 212 -12.91 8.33 -6.87
CA VAL A 212 -12.99 8.99 -8.17
C VAL A 212 -14.44 9.11 -8.59
N SER A 213 -14.90 10.33 -8.85
CA SER A 213 -16.20 10.61 -9.46
C SER A 213 -16.00 11.39 -10.75
N TRP A 214 -16.84 11.12 -11.74
CA TRP A 214 -16.77 11.79 -13.03
C TRP A 214 -18.15 12.06 -13.58
N GLU A 215 -18.24 13.13 -14.37
CA GLU A 215 -19.44 13.50 -15.11
C GLU A 215 -19.08 13.97 -16.52
N VAL A 216 -19.91 13.59 -17.48
CA VAL A 216 -19.88 14.09 -18.85
C VAL A 216 -21.06 15.04 -18.98
N VAL A 217 -20.79 16.31 -19.18
CA VAL A 217 -21.80 17.38 -19.19
C VAL A 217 -21.81 18.10 -20.52
N ARG A 218 -22.99 18.52 -20.96
CA ARG A 218 -23.19 19.35 -22.14
C ARG A 218 -23.74 20.71 -21.73
N THR A 219 -23.03 21.77 -22.11
CA THR A 219 -23.45 23.15 -21.88
C THR A 219 -23.36 23.93 -23.19
N SER A 220 -24.46 24.54 -23.62
CA SER A 220 -24.54 25.34 -24.85
C SER A 220 -23.96 24.64 -26.10
N GLY A 221 -24.13 23.31 -26.20
CA GLY A 221 -23.65 22.49 -27.31
C GLY A 221 -22.22 21.94 -27.17
N SER A 222 -21.41 22.44 -26.23
CA SER A 222 -20.10 21.87 -25.91
C SER A 222 -20.21 20.72 -24.91
N THR A 223 -19.48 19.63 -25.13
CA THR A 223 -19.47 18.46 -24.22
C THR A 223 -18.11 18.38 -23.52
N ALA A 224 -18.12 18.40 -22.20
CA ALA A 224 -16.93 18.34 -21.36
C ALA A 224 -17.01 17.16 -20.40
N VAL A 225 -15.86 16.57 -20.08
CA VAL A 225 -15.72 15.63 -18.96
C VAL A 225 -15.13 16.38 -17.78
N ARG A 226 -15.69 16.16 -16.59
CA ARG A 226 -15.18 16.67 -15.32
C ARG A 226 -14.86 15.48 -14.43
N VAL A 227 -13.70 15.55 -13.80
CA VAL A 227 -13.19 14.52 -12.90
C VAL A 227 -12.96 15.17 -11.54
N SER A 228 -13.49 14.55 -10.50
CA SER A 228 -13.29 14.94 -9.10
C SER A 228 -12.79 13.72 -8.34
N VAL A 229 -11.63 13.85 -7.71
CA VAL A 229 -10.98 12.78 -6.96
C VAL A 229 -10.76 13.25 -5.52
N VAL A 230 -11.20 12.47 -4.55
CA VAL A 230 -10.96 12.78 -3.13
C VAL A 230 -9.45 12.74 -2.87
N ALA A 231 -8.88 13.82 -2.36
CA ALA A 231 -7.49 13.87 -1.96
C ALA A 231 -7.28 13.02 -0.70
N ALA A 232 -6.08 12.48 -0.53
CA ALA A 232 -5.75 11.85 0.75
C ALA A 232 -5.87 12.88 1.89
N PRO A 233 -6.13 12.43 3.14
CA PRO A 233 -6.04 13.29 4.31
C PRO A 233 -4.73 14.07 4.33
N ASP A 234 -4.81 15.29 4.87
CA ASP A 234 -3.66 16.15 5.14
C ASP A 234 -2.87 16.66 3.92
N VAL A 235 -3.34 16.39 2.70
CA VAL A 235 -2.87 17.07 1.49
C VAL A 235 -3.25 18.55 1.59
N SER A 236 -2.34 19.35 2.12
CA SER A 236 -2.55 20.76 2.41
C SER A 236 -1.47 21.62 1.76
N GLY A 237 -1.89 22.77 1.23
CA GLY A 237 -1.01 23.76 0.62
C GLY A 237 -0.84 23.63 -0.90
N PRO A 238 -0.04 24.54 -1.50
CA PRO A 238 0.16 24.57 -2.95
C PRO A 238 1.00 23.37 -3.39
N VAL A 239 0.35 22.35 -3.94
CA VAL A 239 1.04 21.18 -4.52
C VAL A 239 1.74 21.59 -5.83
N PRO A 240 3.07 21.40 -5.98
CA PRO A 240 3.79 21.72 -7.21
C PRO A 240 3.25 20.95 -8.42
N GLU A 241 3.25 21.57 -9.60
CA GLU A 241 2.64 21.00 -10.82
C GLU A 241 3.16 19.60 -11.17
N HIS A 242 4.44 19.33 -10.96
CA HIS A 242 5.08 18.04 -11.27
C HIS A 242 4.71 16.90 -10.32
N VAL A 243 4.06 17.19 -9.19
CA VAL A 243 3.53 16.18 -8.25
C VAL A 243 2.00 16.16 -8.22
N ARG A 244 1.33 16.83 -9.16
CA ARG A 244 -0.14 16.78 -9.29
C ARG A 244 -0.56 15.53 -10.06
N PRO A 245 -1.54 14.77 -9.57
CA PRO A 245 -2.09 13.66 -10.32
C PRO A 245 -2.78 14.15 -11.59
N ARG A 246 -2.92 13.25 -12.55
CA ARG A 246 -3.65 13.43 -13.81
C ARG A 246 -4.67 12.31 -13.95
N ALA A 247 -5.74 12.59 -14.67
CA ALA A 247 -6.76 11.61 -15.00
C ALA A 247 -6.74 11.32 -16.50
N LEU A 248 -6.42 10.08 -16.85
CA LEU A 248 -6.58 9.58 -18.22
C LEU A 248 -8.03 9.12 -18.38
N VAL A 249 -8.79 9.85 -19.18
CA VAL A 249 -10.20 9.56 -19.46
C VAL A 249 -10.31 8.87 -20.81
N GLY A 250 -10.80 7.64 -20.83
CA GLY A 250 -10.91 6.82 -22.03
C GLY A 250 -12.35 6.54 -22.47
N THR A 251 -12.55 6.43 -23.78
CA THR A 251 -13.71 5.78 -24.40
C THR A 251 -13.24 4.56 -25.19
N ALA A 252 -14.16 3.90 -25.90
CA ALA A 252 -13.80 2.77 -26.76
C ALA A 252 -12.86 3.15 -27.93
N SER A 253 -12.67 4.44 -28.22
CA SER A 253 -11.97 4.88 -29.44
C SER A 253 -10.93 5.98 -29.21
N ASP A 254 -10.96 6.68 -28.08
CA ASP A 254 -10.07 7.81 -27.82
C ASP A 254 -9.80 7.98 -26.32
N THR A 255 -8.73 8.71 -26.01
CA THR A 255 -8.36 9.04 -24.62
C THR A 255 -7.95 10.50 -24.52
N VAL A 256 -8.42 11.18 -23.47
CA VAL A 256 -7.99 12.54 -23.14
C VAL A 256 -7.32 12.57 -21.78
N ASP A 257 -6.24 13.33 -21.67
CA ASP A 257 -5.52 13.51 -20.42
C ASP A 257 -5.94 14.82 -19.73
N VAL A 258 -6.49 14.70 -18.53
CA VAL A 258 -7.00 15.80 -17.72
C VAL A 258 -6.02 16.12 -16.59
N ALA A 259 -5.47 17.33 -16.60
CA ALA A 259 -4.66 17.83 -15.49
C ALA A 259 -5.55 18.14 -14.28
N LEU A 260 -5.18 17.64 -13.10
CA LEU A 260 -5.92 17.88 -11.86
C LEU A 260 -5.25 18.98 -11.04
N HIS A 261 -6.06 19.79 -10.37
CA HIS A 261 -5.61 20.77 -9.38
C HIS A 261 -6.35 20.55 -8.07
N LEU A 262 -5.65 20.79 -6.96
CA LEU A 262 -6.24 20.65 -5.65
C LEU A 262 -7.11 21.87 -5.35
N SER A 263 -8.35 21.63 -4.93
CA SER A 263 -9.29 22.62 -4.45
C SER A 263 -9.93 22.11 -3.17
N GLY A 264 -9.47 22.61 -2.02
CA GLY A 264 -9.83 22.04 -0.72
C GLY A 264 -9.25 20.63 -0.58
N ASP A 265 -10.12 19.65 -0.39
CA ASP A 265 -9.86 18.22 -0.23
C ASP A 265 -10.15 17.40 -1.50
N VAL A 266 -10.33 18.07 -2.65
CA VAL A 266 -10.64 17.42 -3.92
C VAL A 266 -9.65 17.83 -5.00
N TRP A 267 -9.09 16.84 -5.68
CA TRP A 267 -8.43 17.00 -6.97
C TRP A 267 -9.48 17.14 -8.06
N PHE A 268 -9.50 18.29 -8.73
CA PHE A 268 -10.49 18.58 -9.77
C PHE A 268 -9.82 18.86 -11.11
N GLY A 269 -10.45 18.43 -12.19
CA GLY A 269 -10.04 18.78 -13.55
C GLY A 269 -11.18 18.64 -14.54
N ALA A 270 -11.10 19.39 -15.63
CA ALA A 270 -12.06 19.33 -16.72
C ALA A 270 -11.35 19.44 -18.07
N SER A 271 -11.92 18.78 -19.08
CA SER A 271 -11.46 18.83 -20.47
C SER A 271 -12.65 18.66 -21.41
N ASP A 272 -12.46 19.00 -22.69
CA ASP A 272 -13.36 18.54 -23.75
C ASP A 272 -13.48 17.01 -23.69
N ALA A 273 -14.71 16.51 -23.78
CA ALA A 273 -14.96 15.09 -23.68
C ALA A 273 -14.50 14.37 -24.96
N PRO A 274 -13.84 13.21 -24.86
CA PRO A 274 -13.49 12.41 -26.03
C PRO A 274 -14.76 11.92 -26.76
N PRO A 275 -14.70 11.66 -28.08
CA PRO A 275 -15.84 11.14 -28.82
C PRO A 275 -16.43 9.87 -28.18
N GLY A 276 -17.75 9.81 -28.05
CA GLY A 276 -18.47 8.68 -27.46
C GLY A 276 -18.58 8.69 -25.94
N ALA A 277 -18.07 9.73 -25.25
CA ALA A 277 -18.15 9.84 -23.79
C ALA A 277 -19.59 9.86 -23.24
N GLU A 278 -20.59 10.20 -24.05
CA GLU A 278 -22.01 10.11 -23.68
C GLU A 278 -22.47 8.69 -23.32
N ALA A 279 -21.76 7.65 -23.78
CA ALA A 279 -22.03 6.26 -23.40
C ALA A 279 -21.37 5.84 -22.07
N GLY A 280 -20.55 6.73 -21.49
CA GLY A 280 -19.70 6.46 -20.33
C GLY A 280 -18.21 6.52 -20.67
N VAL A 281 -17.37 6.64 -19.64
CA VAL A 281 -15.91 6.72 -19.76
C VAL A 281 -15.23 5.83 -18.72
N SER A 282 -14.01 5.37 -19.03
CA SER A 282 -13.07 4.91 -18.02
C SER A 282 -12.25 6.09 -17.50
N VAL A 283 -11.87 6.07 -16.22
CA VAL A 283 -11.03 7.12 -15.62
C VAL A 283 -9.93 6.45 -14.82
N ASP A 284 -8.70 6.62 -15.27
CA ASP A 284 -7.50 6.14 -14.59
C ASP A 284 -6.72 7.33 -14.02
N VAL A 285 -6.53 7.36 -12.71
CA VAL A 285 -5.72 8.38 -12.04
C VAL A 285 -4.27 7.91 -11.95
N TYR A 286 -3.33 8.79 -12.28
CA TYR A 286 -1.90 8.49 -12.25
C TYR A 286 -1.07 9.74 -11.98
N LEU A 287 0.18 9.57 -11.53
CA LEU A 287 1.15 10.65 -11.43
C LEU A 287 2.22 10.47 -12.52
N PRO A 288 2.45 11.47 -13.41
CA PRO A 288 3.50 11.39 -14.42
C PRO A 288 4.89 11.11 -13.81
N GLY A 289 5.59 10.13 -14.36
CA GLY A 289 6.93 9.74 -13.87
C GLY A 289 6.92 8.89 -12.60
N PHE A 290 5.76 8.50 -12.09
CA PHE A 290 5.63 7.59 -10.95
C PHE A 290 5.00 6.26 -11.37
N GLY A 291 5.51 5.17 -10.79
CA GLY A 291 4.94 3.83 -10.96
C GLY A 291 4.98 3.31 -12.41
N VAL A 292 4.37 2.14 -12.60
CA VAL A 292 4.17 1.53 -13.92
C VAL A 292 2.86 2.03 -14.53
N ASN A 293 2.98 2.99 -15.45
CA ASN A 293 1.85 3.48 -16.23
C ASN A 293 1.53 2.53 -17.40
N GLY A 294 0.26 2.14 -17.55
CA GLY A 294 -0.21 1.30 -18.66
C GLY A 294 -0.09 -0.22 -18.45
N SER A 295 0.37 -0.68 -17.28
CA SER A 295 0.21 -2.10 -16.89
C SER A 295 -1.20 -2.36 -16.39
N ALA A 296 -1.77 -3.52 -16.73
CA ALA A 296 -3.04 -3.97 -16.20
C ALA A 296 -2.98 -4.02 -14.67
N ASP A 297 -4.12 -3.74 -14.02
CA ASP A 297 -4.24 -3.77 -12.56
C ASP A 297 -4.00 -5.20 -12.02
N VAL A 298 -2.73 -5.55 -11.78
CA VAL A 298 -2.37 -6.85 -11.24
C VAL A 298 -2.91 -6.94 -9.82
N GLY A 299 -3.86 -7.84 -9.60
CA GLY A 299 -4.57 -8.02 -8.33
C GLY A 299 -5.99 -7.49 -8.30
N GLY A 300 -6.28 -6.45 -9.08
CA GLY A 300 -7.64 -5.92 -9.22
C GLY A 300 -8.18 -5.21 -7.96
N PRO A 301 -9.45 -4.76 -8.02
CA PRO A 301 -10.15 -4.16 -6.87
C PRO A 301 -10.32 -5.12 -5.69
N ASP A 302 -10.30 -6.44 -5.93
CA ASP A 302 -10.49 -7.45 -4.89
C ASP A 302 -9.32 -7.48 -3.88
N ILE A 303 -8.07 -7.41 -4.36
CA ILE A 303 -6.91 -7.32 -3.45
C ILE A 303 -6.94 -6.00 -2.68
N ARG A 304 -7.29 -4.89 -3.34
CA ARG A 304 -7.40 -3.59 -2.66
C ARG A 304 -8.47 -3.59 -1.56
N GLU A 305 -9.61 -4.24 -1.77
CA GLU A 305 -10.61 -4.41 -0.71
C GLU A 305 -10.08 -5.26 0.45
N ARG A 306 -9.37 -6.36 0.17
CA ARG A 306 -8.76 -7.19 1.23
C ARG A 306 -7.73 -6.39 2.05
N VAL A 307 -6.92 -5.57 1.40
CA VAL A 307 -5.95 -4.68 2.06
C VAL A 307 -6.66 -3.61 2.91
N ARG A 308 -7.72 -2.96 2.39
CA ARG A 308 -8.54 -2.03 3.19
C ARG A 308 -9.22 -2.72 4.38
N ALA A 309 -9.76 -3.92 4.18
CA ALA A 309 -10.37 -4.70 5.25
C ALA A 309 -9.36 -5.08 6.34
N LEU A 310 -8.11 -5.43 5.96
CA LEU A 310 -7.01 -5.64 6.90
C LEU A 310 -6.71 -4.36 7.69
N ALA A 311 -6.56 -3.21 7.04
CA ALA A 311 -6.29 -1.94 7.72
C ALA A 311 -7.38 -1.59 8.74
N ARG A 312 -8.66 -1.70 8.37
CA ARG A 312 -9.81 -1.50 9.28
C ARG A 312 -9.81 -2.50 10.45
N LEU A 313 -9.44 -3.76 10.20
CA LEU A 313 -9.32 -4.76 11.26
C LEU A 313 -8.23 -4.39 12.26
N ARG A 314 -7.06 -3.96 11.77
CA ARG A 314 -5.93 -3.58 12.62
C ARG A 314 -6.20 -2.33 13.44
N LEU A 315 -6.81 -1.29 12.86
CA LEU A 315 -7.23 -0.10 13.60
C LEU A 315 -8.24 -0.43 14.72
N ARG A 316 -9.21 -1.33 14.46
CA ARG A 316 -10.14 -1.80 15.51
C ARG A 316 -9.41 -2.52 16.64
N ARG A 317 -8.47 -3.41 16.33
CA ARG A 317 -7.64 -4.10 17.34
C ARG A 317 -6.81 -3.10 18.15
N ALA A 318 -6.25 -2.08 17.50
CA ALA A 318 -5.49 -1.02 18.16
C ALA A 318 -6.33 -0.23 19.17
N ALA A 319 -7.62 0.01 18.87
CA ALA A 319 -8.56 0.66 19.77
C ALA A 319 -8.88 -0.18 21.03
N GLU A 320 -8.84 -1.52 20.94
CA GLU A 320 -9.27 -2.42 22.02
C GLU A 320 -8.28 -2.50 23.22
N ARG A 321 -7.11 -1.83 23.15
CA ARG A 321 -6.07 -1.72 24.22
C ARG A 321 -5.74 -3.04 24.94
N ALA A 322 -5.90 -4.19 24.27
CA ALA A 322 -5.49 -5.46 24.82
C ALA A 322 -3.95 -5.57 24.78
N PRO A 323 -3.29 -6.04 25.85
CA PRO A 323 -1.87 -6.36 25.81
C PRO A 323 -1.68 -7.58 24.91
N ASP A 324 -1.44 -7.34 23.62
CA ASP A 324 -1.02 -8.36 22.67
C ASP A 324 0.49 -8.25 22.47
N ASP A 325 1.24 -9.23 22.98
CA ASP A 325 2.69 -9.39 22.73
C ASP A 325 2.95 -10.30 21.49
N GLY A 326 1.92 -10.52 20.67
CA GLY A 326 1.96 -11.37 19.49
C GLY A 326 2.61 -10.73 18.26
N PRO A 327 2.82 -11.50 17.18
CA PRO A 327 3.39 -10.98 15.93
C PRO A 327 2.45 -9.99 15.20
N ASP A 328 1.20 -9.87 15.64
CA ASP A 328 0.18 -8.99 15.06
C ASP A 328 -0.06 -7.74 15.92
N THR A 329 0.76 -7.50 16.96
CA THR A 329 0.67 -6.30 17.81
C THR A 329 0.54 -5.03 16.96
N PRO A 330 -0.40 -4.14 17.30
CA PRO A 330 -0.53 -2.85 16.62
C PRO A 330 0.75 -2.01 16.71
N LEU A 331 1.08 -1.34 15.62
CA LEU A 331 2.10 -0.29 15.58
C LEU A 331 1.68 0.90 16.44
N LEU A 332 2.65 1.67 16.94
CA LEU A 332 2.40 2.91 17.68
C LEU A 332 1.56 3.90 16.88
N ALA A 333 1.82 4.00 15.56
CA ALA A 333 1.04 4.84 14.67
C ALA A 333 -0.41 4.33 14.50
N GLU A 334 -0.65 3.02 14.55
CA GLU A 334 -2.00 2.44 14.50
C GLU A 334 -2.77 2.73 15.80
N ILE A 335 -2.09 2.67 16.95
CA ILE A 335 -2.68 3.00 18.27
C ILE A 335 -3.07 4.47 18.32
N ASP A 336 -2.21 5.36 17.84
CA ASP A 336 -2.46 6.81 17.80
C ASP A 336 -3.62 7.16 16.85
N ALA A 337 -3.62 6.56 15.65
CA ALA A 337 -4.69 6.72 14.66
C ALA A 337 -6.04 6.22 15.22
N ALA A 338 -6.05 5.07 15.90
CA ALA A 338 -7.27 4.53 16.50
C ALA A 338 -7.77 5.35 17.70
N ALA A 339 -6.86 5.95 18.49
CA ALA A 339 -7.23 6.80 19.61
C ALA A 339 -7.88 8.11 19.13
N SER A 340 -7.32 8.71 18.07
CA SER A 340 -7.83 9.95 17.46
C SER A 340 -9.25 9.81 16.90
N ASP A 341 -9.64 8.61 16.47
CA ASP A 341 -11.00 8.31 16.00
C ASP A 341 -12.00 8.07 17.17
N SER A 342 -11.49 7.75 18.37
CA SER A 342 -12.30 7.39 19.55
C SER A 342 -12.65 8.55 20.50
N ASP A 343 -11.99 9.71 20.35
CA ASP A 343 -12.18 10.88 21.23
C ASP A 343 -13.46 11.70 20.92
N PHE A 344 -14.45 11.09 20.27
CA PHE A 344 -15.75 11.68 19.95
C PHE A 344 -16.95 10.77 20.29
#